data_AF-A0A412PH47-F1
#
_entry.id   AF-A0A412PH47-F1
#
_cell.length_a   1.000
_cell.length_b   1.000
_cell.length_c   1.000
_cell.angle_alpha   90.00
_cell.angle_beta   90.00
_cell.angle_gamma   90.00
#
_symmetry.space_group_name_H-M   'P 1'
#
loop_
_entity.id
_entity.type
_entity.pdbx_description
1 polymer ?
#
loop_
_entity_poly.entity_id
_entity_poly.type
_entity_poly.pdbx_seq_one_letter_code
_entity_poly.pdbx_strand_id
1 'polypeptide(L)'
;MIDYLSFEGKKYRNPEKMAANFLAVYFKDGQITYPINPFQMLKDMNVLFSFRNFKNLEGLYIPPENKMDLPVVGININRPITRQRFTAAHELCHHLRDKDKQVVCPIGKKDSIEYFADSFASAILMPYAELKRKIDEYADETGKVDFDGVLYIANYFGVSFEACVYRIAYTMQKLKDYVERTELKKRIKSFSPNMRRKKLGLTYANLYCDLIDSFEEEMQFIPDDHARLIFMNQYIYNDSRMEGLNVTLEQASEIVTDLRMNMQNSRYCSEENEVYMSIAGHYLMYQHILETPVKTDVSIYNIVDLNKYLYQYYPFPEFGGKIRDENPVIKGAKFEVVDFRYICKELDKLEIEIQNIYKKKDKIKISEYIKHVVRMHHMITKIHPFSDGNGRTTRAFMNVQLVRKGLSPLYIKVKEKKEYLDALEIADTKNNYDSLYEVIIKIMLRCNSEISQSS
;
A
#
# COMPACT_ATOMS: atom_id res chain seq x y z
N MET A 1 -8.09 10.53 36.90
CA MET A 1 -7.97 9.37 35.99
C MET A 1 -7.29 9.89 34.75
N ILE A 2 -6.08 9.43 34.41
CA ILE A 2 -5.30 10.03 33.30
C ILE A 2 -5.87 9.48 31.99
N ASP A 3 -6.46 10.36 31.20
CA ASP A 3 -6.81 10.14 29.80
C ASP A 3 -5.53 10.26 28.95
N TYR A 4 -5.30 9.40 27.96
CA TYR A 4 -4.13 9.52 27.08
C TYR A 4 -4.14 10.86 26.32
N LEU A 5 -5.32 11.47 26.11
CA LEU A 5 -5.45 12.83 25.56
C LEU A 5 -4.85 13.91 26.49
N SER A 6 -4.82 13.65 27.80
CA SER A 6 -4.22 14.53 28.81
C SER A 6 -2.75 14.21 29.12
N PHE A 7 -2.12 13.32 28.34
CA PHE A 7 -0.74 12.91 28.61
C PHE A 7 0.25 14.06 28.41
N GLU A 8 0.89 14.49 29.50
CA GLU A 8 1.94 15.52 29.46
C GLU A 8 3.33 14.90 29.30
N GLY A 9 3.88 14.94 28.08
CA GLY A 9 5.23 14.43 27.78
C GLY A 9 6.36 15.28 28.36
N LYS A 10 6.16 16.60 28.54
CA LYS A 10 7.22 17.56 28.94
C LYS A 10 7.88 17.25 30.28
N LYS A 11 7.17 16.57 31.19
CA LYS A 11 7.70 16.19 32.51
C LYS A 11 8.77 15.08 32.44
N TYR A 12 8.87 14.36 31.31
CA TYR A 12 9.81 13.25 31.17
C TYR A 12 11.14 13.71 30.57
N ARG A 13 12.22 13.47 31.32
CA ARG A 13 13.60 13.65 30.83
C ARG A 13 14.20 12.39 30.20
N ASN A 14 13.58 11.22 30.41
CA ASN A 14 14.02 9.95 29.85
C ASN A 14 12.96 9.44 28.83
N PRO A 15 13.35 9.21 27.55
CA PRO A 15 12.41 8.83 26.50
C PRO A 15 11.84 7.42 26.67
N GLU A 16 12.61 6.45 27.19
CA GLU A 16 12.11 5.09 27.45
C GLU A 16 11.05 5.09 28.57
N LYS A 17 11.29 5.86 29.63
CA LYS A 17 10.31 6.03 30.72
C LYS A 17 9.05 6.74 30.23
N MET A 18 9.18 7.71 29.31
CA MET A 18 8.03 8.35 28.69
C MET A 18 7.22 7.34 27.85
N ALA A 19 7.88 6.58 26.98
CA ALA A 19 7.24 5.57 26.14
C ALA A 19 6.52 4.49 26.97
N ALA A 20 7.17 3.94 28.01
CA ALA A 20 6.56 2.93 28.87
C ALA A 20 5.32 3.47 29.60
N ASN A 21 5.37 4.69 30.12
CA ASN A 21 4.20 5.30 30.78
C ASN A 21 3.10 5.66 29.78
N PHE A 22 3.45 6.14 28.59
CA PHE A 22 2.46 6.40 27.54
C PHE A 22 1.74 5.11 27.14
N LEU A 23 2.47 4.01 26.91
CA LEU A 23 1.86 2.70 26.63
C LEU A 23 0.96 2.22 27.77
N ALA A 24 1.38 2.38 29.03
CA ALA A 24 0.56 2.01 30.18
C ALA A 24 -0.75 2.82 30.28
N VAL A 25 -0.73 4.10 29.91
CA VAL A 25 -1.92 4.96 29.88
C VAL A 25 -2.81 4.63 28.69
N TYR A 26 -2.22 4.47 27.50
CA TYR A 26 -2.94 4.22 26.25
C TYR A 26 -3.62 2.84 26.25
N PHE A 27 -2.96 1.81 26.78
CA PHE A 27 -3.52 0.45 26.92
C PHE A 27 -4.10 0.17 28.31
N LYS A 28 -4.47 1.19 29.11
CA LYS A 28 -4.91 1.00 30.50
C LYS A 28 -6.08 0.00 30.66
N ASP A 29 -6.96 -0.07 29.65
CA ASP A 29 -8.17 -0.91 29.65
C ASP A 29 -7.98 -2.19 28.81
N GLY A 30 -6.76 -2.55 28.42
CA GLY A 30 -6.49 -3.67 27.54
C GLY A 30 -5.08 -4.23 27.63
N GLN A 31 -4.79 -5.21 26.77
CA GLN A 31 -3.43 -5.75 26.62
C GLN A 31 -2.74 -5.10 25.43
N ILE A 32 -1.43 -4.90 25.55
CA ILE A 32 -0.61 -4.43 24.44
C ILE A 32 -0.55 -5.54 23.38
N THR A 33 -0.98 -5.23 22.17
CA THR A 33 -0.86 -6.11 21.01
C THR A 33 0.34 -5.69 20.16
N TYR A 34 1.15 -6.67 19.73
CA TYR A 34 2.29 -6.44 18.85
C TYR A 34 1.99 -6.96 17.43
N PRO A 35 2.41 -6.23 16.38
CA PRO A 35 3.17 -4.98 16.43
C PRO A 35 2.31 -3.78 16.83
N ILE A 36 2.84 -2.89 17.68
CA ILE A 36 2.13 -1.67 18.12
C ILE A 36 1.91 -0.74 16.93
N ASN A 37 0.67 -0.31 16.69
CA ASN A 37 0.29 0.54 15.55
C ASN A 37 0.42 2.04 15.88
N PRO A 38 1.48 2.75 15.42
CA PRO A 38 1.64 4.17 15.68
C PRO A 38 0.67 5.04 14.86
N PHE A 39 0.13 4.54 13.74
CA PHE A 39 -0.85 5.29 12.94
C PHE A 39 -2.18 5.41 13.69
N GLN A 40 -2.63 4.32 14.32
CA GLN A 40 -3.82 4.35 15.18
C GLN A 40 -3.61 5.27 16.37
N MET A 41 -2.42 5.27 16.98
CA MET A 41 -2.10 6.20 18.07
C MET A 41 -2.19 7.67 17.64
N LEU A 42 -1.69 8.02 16.44
CA LEU A 42 -1.86 9.37 15.89
C LEU A 42 -3.35 9.70 15.72
N LYS A 43 -4.13 8.79 15.12
CA LYS A 43 -5.58 8.94 14.91
C LYS A 43 -6.34 9.15 16.23
N ASP A 44 -6.09 8.29 17.23
CA ASP A 44 -6.75 8.38 18.54
C ASP A 44 -6.39 9.66 19.29
N MET A 45 -5.22 10.24 19.00
CA MET A 45 -4.78 11.53 19.53
C MET A 45 -5.27 12.73 18.70
N ASN A 46 -6.16 12.53 17.73
CA ASN A 46 -6.65 13.55 16.80
C ASN A 46 -5.51 14.25 16.04
N VAL A 47 -4.47 13.49 15.69
CA VAL A 47 -3.38 13.94 14.81
C VAL A 47 -3.65 13.41 13.42
N LEU A 48 -3.98 14.32 12.50
CA LEU A 48 -4.11 13.98 11.09
C LEU A 48 -2.73 13.60 10.55
N PHE A 49 -2.65 12.59 9.69
CA PHE A 49 -1.40 12.29 9.00
C PHE A 49 -1.62 12.13 7.51
N SER A 50 -0.59 12.39 6.70
CA SER A 50 -0.66 12.25 5.25
C SER A 50 0.67 11.73 4.69
N PHE A 51 0.59 10.93 3.64
CA PHE A 51 1.76 10.47 2.92
C PHE A 51 2.15 11.47 1.82
N ARG A 52 3.41 11.89 1.81
CA ARG A 52 3.93 12.86 0.85
C ARG A 52 5.24 12.38 0.23
N ASN A 53 5.48 12.84 -0.99
CA ASN A 53 6.71 12.56 -1.72
C ASN A 53 7.80 13.57 -1.32
N PHE A 54 8.46 13.31 -0.19
CA PHE A 54 9.57 14.14 0.25
C PHE A 54 10.89 13.70 -0.39
N LYS A 55 11.60 14.64 -1.02
CA LYS A 55 12.96 14.40 -1.55
C LYS A 55 14.00 14.30 -0.43
N ASN A 56 13.94 15.23 0.54
CA ASN A 56 15.00 15.44 1.55
C ASN A 56 14.52 15.35 3.00
N LEU A 57 13.28 14.91 3.26
CA LEU A 57 12.69 14.82 4.60
C LEU A 57 12.23 13.38 4.90
N GLU A 58 12.34 12.97 6.15
CA GLU A 58 11.76 11.69 6.64
C GLU A 58 10.28 11.86 7.01
N GLY A 59 9.96 13.00 7.60
CA GLY A 59 8.64 13.39 8.07
C GLY A 59 8.58 14.88 8.37
N LEU A 60 7.39 15.35 8.72
CA LEU A 60 7.10 16.73 9.08
C LEU A 60 6.01 16.76 10.13
N TYR A 61 6.19 17.52 11.21
CA TYR A 61 5.12 17.78 12.18
C TYR A 61 4.73 19.26 12.17
N ILE A 62 3.44 19.51 11.97
CA ILE A 62 2.84 20.84 11.99
C ILE A 62 1.88 20.90 13.19
N PRO A 63 2.20 21.68 14.24
CA PRO A 63 1.30 21.89 15.37
C PRO A 63 0.08 22.73 14.96
N PRO A 64 -1.03 22.68 15.73
CA PRO A 64 -2.19 23.53 15.47
C PRO A 64 -1.85 25.01 15.75
N GLU A 65 -2.28 25.94 14.88
CA GLU A 65 -2.08 27.38 15.10
C GLU A 65 -3.09 27.95 16.10
N ASN A 66 -4.30 27.39 16.13
CA ASN A 66 -5.36 27.77 17.06
C ASN A 66 -6.16 26.56 17.58
N LYS A 67 -7.11 26.78 18.51
CA LYS A 67 -7.91 25.71 19.15
C LYS A 67 -8.84 24.93 18.20
N MET A 68 -9.11 25.46 17.00
CA MET A 68 -9.93 24.81 15.98
C MET A 68 -9.09 23.99 14.99
N ASP A 69 -7.77 24.15 14.98
CA ASP A 69 -6.89 23.42 14.08
C ASP A 69 -6.48 22.07 14.68
N LEU A 70 -6.31 21.07 13.82
CA LEU A 70 -5.74 19.78 14.19
C LEU A 70 -4.25 19.73 13.81
N PRO A 71 -3.39 19.12 14.65
CA PRO A 71 -2.00 18.85 14.28
C PRO A 71 -1.93 17.93 13.06
N VAL A 72 -0.92 18.15 12.21
CA VAL A 72 -0.71 17.39 10.96
C VAL A 72 0.69 16.76 10.94
N VAL A 73 0.75 15.48 10.58
CA VAL A 73 1.98 14.72 10.35
C VAL A 73 2.14 14.37 8.87
N GLY A 74 3.23 14.82 8.26
CA GLY A 74 3.66 14.36 6.93
C GLY A 74 4.61 13.18 7.06
N ILE A 75 4.39 12.09 6.32
CA ILE A 75 5.25 10.90 6.31
C ILE A 75 5.77 10.65 4.89
N ASN A 76 7.08 10.39 4.75
CA ASN A 76 7.66 10.12 3.44
C ASN A 76 7.18 8.77 2.88
N ILE A 77 6.42 8.81 1.79
CA ILE A 77 5.86 7.63 1.14
C ILE A 77 6.92 6.71 0.53
N ASN A 78 8.08 7.25 0.15
CA ASN A 78 9.14 6.47 -0.50
C ASN A 78 9.95 5.61 0.48
N ARG A 79 9.69 5.73 1.79
CA ARG A 79 10.37 4.94 2.81
C ARG A 79 9.63 3.60 3.03
N PRO A 80 10.34 2.50 3.39
CA PRO A 80 9.69 1.25 3.75
C PRO A 80 8.72 1.41 4.92
N ILE A 81 7.68 0.57 5.00
CA ILE A 81 6.66 0.62 6.05
C ILE A 81 7.22 0.62 7.49
N THR A 82 8.30 -0.12 7.75
CA THR A 82 8.95 -0.12 9.06
C THR A 82 9.57 1.25 9.42
N ARG A 83 10.04 2.00 8.42
CA ARG A 83 10.53 3.37 8.60
C ARG A 83 9.38 4.38 8.67
N GLN A 84 8.30 4.21 7.89
CA GLN A 84 7.11 5.04 8.00
C GLN A 84 6.48 4.94 9.41
N ARG A 85 6.39 3.72 9.97
CA ARG A 85 5.96 3.49 11.36
C ARG A 85 6.88 4.17 12.37
N PHE A 86 8.20 4.10 12.15
CA PHE A 86 9.16 4.80 13.00
C PHE A 86 8.95 6.32 12.94
N THR A 87 8.76 6.90 11.76
CA THR A 87 8.43 8.32 11.61
C THR A 87 7.13 8.65 12.33
N ALA A 88 6.05 7.89 12.13
CA ALA A 88 4.80 8.11 12.86
C ALA A 88 4.99 8.12 14.39
N ALA A 89 5.75 7.17 14.93
CA ALA A 89 6.08 7.11 16.36
C ALA A 89 6.99 8.26 16.83
N HIS A 90 7.88 8.75 15.96
CA HIS A 90 8.75 9.90 16.19
C HIS A 90 7.92 11.19 16.26
N GLU A 91 7.06 11.44 15.27
CA GLU A 91 6.19 12.63 15.27
C GLU A 91 5.16 12.59 16.41
N LEU A 92 4.70 11.39 16.80
CA LEU A 92 3.89 11.20 18.00
C LEU A 92 4.62 11.70 19.26
N CYS A 93 5.96 11.55 19.34
CA CYS A 93 6.74 12.13 20.44
C CYS A 93 6.66 13.65 20.47
N HIS A 94 6.81 14.30 19.32
CA HIS A 94 6.69 15.76 19.21
C HIS A 94 5.27 16.21 19.56
N HIS A 95 4.25 15.47 19.15
CA HIS A 95 2.90 15.72 19.61
C HIS A 95 2.78 15.55 21.13
N LEU A 96 3.35 14.53 21.75
CA LEU A 96 3.21 14.32 23.19
C LEU A 96 4.00 15.33 24.05
N ARG A 97 5.10 15.88 23.52
CA ARG A 97 6.06 16.66 24.31
C ARG A 97 6.27 18.10 23.81
N ASP A 98 6.29 18.30 22.51
CA ASP A 98 6.79 19.52 21.88
C ASP A 98 5.69 20.28 21.11
N LYS A 99 4.41 20.14 21.53
CA LYS A 99 3.21 20.72 20.88
C LYS A 99 3.31 22.19 20.47
N ASP A 100 4.10 22.99 21.18
CA ASP A 100 4.23 24.43 20.95
C ASP A 100 5.32 24.80 19.92
N LYS A 101 5.95 23.82 19.25
CA LYS A 101 7.03 24.05 18.30
C LYS A 101 6.71 23.39 16.96
N GLN A 102 6.84 24.15 15.88
CA GLN A 102 6.89 23.57 14.55
C GLN A 102 8.24 22.86 14.37
N VAL A 103 8.21 21.56 14.07
CA VAL A 103 9.41 20.73 13.96
C VAL A 103 9.47 20.14 12.56
N VAL A 104 10.53 20.48 11.83
CA VAL A 104 10.85 19.91 10.52
C VAL A 104 12.00 18.93 10.73
N CYS A 105 11.86 17.70 10.25
CA CYS A 105 12.91 16.66 10.35
C CYS A 105 13.72 16.56 9.05
N PRO A 106 14.80 17.35 8.88
CA PRO A 106 15.73 17.18 7.76
C PRO A 106 16.56 15.91 7.94
N ILE A 107 16.89 15.24 6.83
CA ILE A 107 17.77 14.07 6.85
C ILE A 107 19.15 14.47 7.42
N GLY A 108 19.49 13.95 8.59
CA GLY A 108 20.86 13.93 9.12
C GLY A 108 21.28 15.06 10.09
N LYS A 109 20.43 16.05 10.41
CA LYS A 109 20.68 16.99 11.53
C LYS A 109 20.05 16.44 12.80
N LYS A 110 20.80 16.43 13.91
CA LYS A 110 20.30 15.95 15.20
C LYS A 110 20.63 16.96 16.29
N ASP A 111 19.61 17.62 16.81
CA ASP A 111 19.67 18.30 18.08
C ASP A 111 19.17 17.38 19.21
N SER A 112 19.15 17.91 20.45
CA SER A 112 18.70 17.13 21.61
C SER A 112 17.22 16.72 21.56
N ILE A 113 16.38 17.45 20.82
CA ILE A 113 14.95 17.18 20.68
C ILE A 113 14.75 15.98 19.75
N GLU A 114 15.40 15.99 18.58
CA GLU A 114 15.40 14.89 17.62
C GLU A 114 15.95 13.60 18.23
N TYR A 115 17.02 13.67 19.03
CA TYR A 115 17.57 12.49 19.71
C TYR A 115 16.58 11.86 20.70
N PHE A 116 15.84 12.70 21.43
CA PHE A 116 14.83 12.24 22.35
C PHE A 116 13.67 11.56 21.62
N ALA A 117 13.18 12.17 20.53
CA ALA A 117 12.12 11.60 19.70
C ALA A 117 12.53 10.27 19.05
N ASP A 118 13.76 10.16 18.54
CA ASP A 118 14.31 8.90 18.01
C ASP A 118 14.33 7.77 19.05
N SER A 119 14.73 8.12 20.27
CA SER A 119 14.81 7.17 21.39
C SER A 119 13.42 6.79 21.89
N PHE A 120 12.48 7.73 21.91
CA PHE A 120 11.07 7.47 22.21
C PHE A 120 10.44 6.54 21.16
N ALA A 121 10.61 6.83 19.87
CA ALA A 121 10.08 6.03 18.76
C ALA A 121 10.63 4.59 18.79
N SER A 122 11.92 4.45 19.10
CA SER A 122 12.52 3.12 19.33
C SER A 122 11.85 2.41 20.50
N ALA A 123 11.72 3.10 21.64
CA ALA A 123 11.18 2.53 22.88
C ALA A 123 9.71 2.16 22.81
N ILE A 124 8.89 2.94 22.10
CA ILE A 124 7.45 2.66 21.96
C ILE A 124 7.20 1.48 21.01
N LEU A 125 7.93 1.39 19.88
CA LEU A 125 7.74 0.31 18.90
C LEU A 125 8.35 -1.03 19.34
N MET A 126 9.37 -1.00 20.20
CA MET A 126 10.05 -2.19 20.69
C MET A 126 10.34 -2.08 22.20
N PRO A 127 9.32 -2.15 23.07
CA PRO A 127 9.49 -1.92 24.51
C PRO A 127 10.50 -2.87 25.16
N TYR A 128 11.31 -2.36 26.08
CA TYR A 128 12.45 -3.09 26.67
C TYR A 128 12.03 -4.43 27.30
N ALA A 129 10.97 -4.43 28.12
CA ALA A 129 10.52 -5.62 28.83
C ALA A 129 10.07 -6.73 27.87
N GLU A 130 9.30 -6.37 26.84
CA GLU A 130 8.83 -7.32 25.83
C GLU A 130 9.97 -7.77 24.92
N LEU A 131 10.90 -6.88 24.56
CA LEU A 131 12.07 -7.24 23.77
C LEU A 131 12.92 -8.28 24.52
N LYS A 132 13.12 -8.10 25.83
CA LYS A 132 13.83 -9.08 26.66
C LYS A 132 13.14 -10.45 26.60
N ARG A 133 11.82 -10.48 26.81
CA ARG A 133 11.02 -11.71 26.73
C ARG A 133 11.16 -12.40 25.38
N LYS A 134 11.12 -11.64 24.28
CA LYS A 134 11.32 -12.17 22.93
C LYS A 134 12.75 -12.64 22.65
N ILE A 135 13.76 -11.96 23.19
CA ILE A 135 15.15 -12.45 23.10
C ILE A 135 15.27 -13.81 23.79
N ASP A 136 14.70 -13.94 24.99
CA ASP A 136 14.77 -15.18 25.77
C ASP A 136 14.08 -16.36 25.05
N GLU A 137 13.06 -16.13 24.22
CA GLU A 137 12.42 -17.16 23.38
C GLU A 137 13.34 -17.73 22.27
N TYR A 138 14.23 -16.92 21.71
CA TYR A 138 15.10 -17.28 20.58
C TYR A 138 16.56 -17.46 20.99
N ALA A 139 16.87 -17.27 22.27
CA ALA A 139 18.23 -17.35 22.77
C ALA A 139 18.75 -18.79 22.77
N ASP A 140 20.02 -18.96 22.43
CA ASP A 140 20.72 -20.23 22.64
C ASP A 140 21.07 -20.46 24.12
N GLU A 141 21.74 -21.56 24.42
CA GLU A 141 22.17 -21.92 25.78
C GLU A 141 23.04 -20.84 26.46
N THR A 142 23.68 -19.96 25.68
CA THR A 142 24.48 -18.83 26.20
C THR A 142 23.63 -17.60 26.50
N GLY A 143 22.31 -17.68 26.28
CA GLY A 143 21.39 -16.57 26.41
C GLY A 143 21.55 -15.52 25.30
N LYS A 144 22.08 -15.88 24.12
CA LYS A 144 22.31 -14.97 22.99
C LYS A 144 21.50 -15.36 21.77
N VAL A 145 21.13 -14.38 20.96
CA VAL A 145 20.31 -14.54 19.75
C VAL A 145 21.14 -14.30 18.49
N ASP A 146 20.97 -15.18 17.49
CA ASP A 146 21.56 -15.03 16.16
C ASP A 146 20.69 -14.18 15.21
N PHE A 147 21.15 -13.94 13.99
CA PHE A 147 20.43 -13.09 13.04
C PHE A 147 19.10 -13.68 12.56
N ASP A 148 18.94 -14.99 12.50
CA ASP A 148 17.66 -15.58 12.11
C ASP A 148 16.63 -15.40 13.24
N GLY A 149 17.03 -15.55 14.50
CA GLY A 149 16.22 -15.18 15.67
C GLY A 149 15.88 -13.69 15.70
N VAL A 150 16.85 -12.79 15.46
CA VAL A 150 16.57 -11.34 15.35
C VAL A 150 15.56 -11.04 14.24
N LEU A 151 15.56 -11.81 13.14
CA LEU A 151 14.62 -11.60 12.04
C LEU A 151 13.17 -11.84 12.48
N TYR A 152 12.92 -12.89 13.27
CA TYR A 152 11.60 -13.16 13.84
C TYR A 152 11.20 -12.13 14.89
N ILE A 153 12.14 -11.71 15.75
CA ILE A 153 11.89 -10.65 16.75
C ILE A 153 11.53 -9.33 16.05
N ALA A 154 12.27 -8.93 15.02
CA ALA A 154 11.97 -7.73 14.24
C ALA A 154 10.59 -7.81 13.57
N ASN A 155 10.22 -8.99 13.07
CA ASN A 155 8.89 -9.24 12.51
C ASN A 155 7.78 -9.08 13.55
N TYR A 156 7.98 -9.63 14.76
CA TYR A 156 7.03 -9.52 15.87
C TYR A 156 6.74 -8.08 16.25
N PHE A 157 7.78 -7.24 16.35
CA PHE A 157 7.62 -5.82 16.67
C PHE A 157 7.22 -4.95 15.46
N GLY A 158 7.31 -5.46 14.23
CA GLY A 158 7.03 -4.67 13.03
C GLY A 158 8.08 -3.56 12.78
N VAL A 159 9.33 -3.78 13.20
CA VAL A 159 10.45 -2.84 13.05
C VAL A 159 11.44 -3.31 11.99
N SER A 160 12.36 -2.44 11.57
CA SER A 160 13.41 -2.85 10.64
C SER A 160 14.37 -3.84 11.32
N PHE A 161 14.87 -4.80 10.55
CA PHE A 161 15.87 -5.76 11.02
C PHE A 161 17.09 -5.06 11.63
N GLU A 162 17.61 -4.04 10.94
CA GLU A 162 18.77 -3.27 11.39
C GLU A 162 18.53 -2.56 12.73
N ALA A 163 17.36 -1.95 12.94
CA ALA A 163 17.02 -1.32 14.22
C ALA A 163 16.94 -2.35 15.36
N CYS A 164 16.37 -3.52 15.09
CA CYS A 164 16.30 -4.61 16.07
C CYS A 164 17.70 -5.15 16.41
N VAL A 165 18.54 -5.42 15.41
CA VAL A 165 19.93 -5.85 15.60
C VAL A 165 20.68 -4.86 16.48
N TYR A 166 20.62 -3.56 16.18
CA TYR A 166 21.35 -2.56 16.96
C TYR A 166 20.89 -2.45 18.40
N ARG A 167 19.58 -2.57 18.67
CA ARG A 167 19.08 -2.56 20.04
C ARG A 167 19.49 -3.80 20.82
N ILE A 168 19.42 -4.99 20.19
CA ILE A 168 19.85 -6.25 20.81
C ILE A 168 21.36 -6.23 21.09
N ALA A 169 22.15 -5.69 20.15
CA ALA A 169 23.60 -5.63 20.28
C ALA A 169 24.06 -4.65 21.37
N TYR A 170 23.57 -3.41 21.35
CA TYR A 170 24.15 -2.32 22.16
C TYR A 170 23.35 -2.00 23.43
N THR A 171 22.04 -2.21 23.43
CA THR A 171 21.21 -1.96 24.62
C THR A 171 21.06 -3.23 25.45
N MET A 172 20.79 -4.37 24.80
CA MET A 172 20.57 -5.64 25.51
C MET A 172 21.86 -6.43 25.73
N GLN A 173 22.88 -6.23 24.89
CA GLN A 173 24.14 -7.00 24.88
C GLN A 173 23.91 -8.52 24.72
N LYS A 174 22.91 -8.87 23.91
CA LYS A 174 22.40 -10.26 23.75
C LYS A 174 22.58 -10.81 22.33
N LEU A 175 23.29 -10.08 21.46
CA LEU A 175 23.56 -10.53 20.10
C LEU A 175 24.71 -11.55 20.09
N LYS A 176 24.53 -12.65 19.36
CA LYS A 176 25.57 -13.64 19.10
C LYS A 176 26.68 -13.07 18.21
N ASP A 177 27.93 -13.45 18.52
CA ASP A 177 29.15 -12.98 17.84
C ASP A 177 29.23 -11.45 17.80
N TYR A 178 29.13 -10.78 18.96
CA TYR A 178 29.17 -9.32 19.04
C TYR A 178 30.45 -8.74 18.38
N VAL A 179 30.28 -7.66 17.61
CA VAL A 179 31.36 -6.93 16.92
C VAL A 179 31.11 -5.42 16.96
N GLU A 180 32.12 -4.60 16.66
CA GLU A 180 31.93 -3.16 16.56
C GLU A 180 30.96 -2.76 15.42
N ARG A 181 30.48 -1.51 15.48
CA ARG A 181 29.39 -1.01 14.63
C ARG A 181 29.67 -1.07 13.13
N THR A 182 30.91 -0.83 12.72
CA THR A 182 31.35 -0.90 11.32
C THR A 182 31.27 -2.31 10.79
N GLU A 183 31.75 -3.29 11.54
CA GLU A 183 31.72 -4.70 11.15
C GLU A 183 30.31 -5.29 11.23
N LEU A 184 29.52 -4.89 12.22
CA LEU A 184 28.12 -5.31 12.35
C LEU A 184 27.31 -4.88 11.12
N LYS A 185 27.54 -3.66 10.60
CA LYS A 185 26.90 -3.17 9.39
C LYS A 185 27.24 -4.02 8.16
N LYS A 186 28.48 -4.48 8.02
CA LYS A 186 28.88 -5.39 6.93
C LYS A 186 28.17 -6.74 7.06
N ARG A 187 28.12 -7.31 8.27
CA ARG A 187 27.41 -8.57 8.54
C ARG A 187 25.92 -8.48 8.20
N ILE A 188 25.25 -7.39 8.58
CA ILE A 188 23.84 -7.15 8.23
C ILE A 188 23.66 -7.15 6.71
N LYS A 189 24.54 -6.48 5.97
CA LYS A 189 24.48 -6.44 4.51
C LYS A 189 24.66 -7.84 3.91
N SER A 190 25.67 -8.59 4.37
CA SER A 190 25.93 -9.95 3.91
C SER A 190 24.79 -10.92 4.21
N PHE A 191 24.09 -10.73 5.33
CA PHE A 191 22.93 -11.54 5.71
C PHE A 191 21.73 -11.38 4.76
N SER A 192 21.63 -10.23 4.06
CA SER A 192 20.56 -9.93 3.11
C SER A 192 19.14 -10.13 3.69
N PRO A 193 18.76 -9.37 4.74
CA PRO A 193 17.57 -9.64 5.54
C PRO A 193 16.27 -9.68 4.71
N ASN A 194 16.10 -8.78 3.74
CA ASN A 194 14.90 -8.77 2.89
C ASN A 194 14.76 -10.05 2.06
N MET A 195 15.87 -10.59 1.55
CA MET A 195 15.85 -11.85 0.79
C MET A 195 15.49 -13.02 1.71
N ARG A 196 16.06 -13.08 2.91
CA ARG A 196 15.73 -14.12 3.89
C ARG A 196 14.28 -14.05 4.36
N ARG A 197 13.75 -12.85 4.65
CA ARG A 197 12.32 -12.65 4.99
C ARG A 197 11.41 -13.26 3.92
N LYS A 198 11.67 -12.95 2.64
CA LYS A 198 10.90 -13.52 1.52
C LYS A 198 10.98 -15.04 1.45
N LYS A 199 12.17 -15.64 1.68
CA LYS A 199 12.34 -17.10 1.72
C LYS A 199 11.54 -17.74 2.86
N LEU A 200 11.45 -17.09 4.01
CA LEU A 200 10.69 -17.54 5.17
C LEU A 200 9.19 -17.22 5.08
N GLY A 201 8.72 -16.57 4.01
CA GLY A 201 7.32 -16.16 3.87
C GLY A 201 6.90 -15.04 4.83
N LEU A 202 7.85 -14.30 5.42
CA LEU A 202 7.55 -13.19 6.30
C LEU A 202 7.17 -11.95 5.50
N THR A 203 5.96 -11.45 5.73
CA THR A 203 5.36 -10.32 5.03
C THR A 203 5.15 -9.14 5.97
N TYR A 204 4.88 -7.97 5.41
CA TYR A 204 4.43 -6.78 6.13
C TYR A 204 2.93 -6.52 5.93
N ALA A 205 2.17 -7.49 5.40
CA ALA A 205 0.75 -7.33 5.11
C ALA A 205 -0.05 -6.80 6.31
N ASN A 206 0.21 -7.31 7.53
CA ASN A 206 -0.43 -6.81 8.75
C ASN A 206 -0.07 -5.34 9.07
N LEU A 207 1.18 -4.92 8.82
CA LEU A 207 1.58 -3.52 9.02
C LEU A 207 0.87 -2.57 8.05
N TYR A 208 0.59 -3.03 6.83
CA TYR A 208 -0.21 -2.26 5.87
C TYR A 208 -1.71 -2.32 6.16
N CYS A 209 -2.23 -3.38 6.77
CA CYS A 209 -3.61 -3.41 7.27
C CYS A 209 -3.79 -2.34 8.34
N ASP A 210 -2.92 -2.36 9.36
CA ASP A 210 -2.86 -1.36 10.42
C ASP A 210 -2.86 0.07 9.88
N LEU A 211 -2.00 0.34 8.89
CA LEU A 211 -1.87 1.66 8.26
C LEU A 211 -3.17 2.06 7.57
N ILE A 212 -3.69 1.22 6.68
CA ILE A 212 -4.84 1.56 5.85
C ILE A 212 -6.12 1.70 6.68
N ASP A 213 -6.31 0.86 7.69
CA ASP A 213 -7.44 0.99 8.63
C ASP A 213 -7.36 2.30 9.44
N SER A 214 -6.14 2.81 9.68
CA SER A 214 -5.93 4.10 10.35
C SER A 214 -5.99 5.29 9.40
N PHE A 215 -6.08 5.08 8.09
CA PHE A 215 -5.95 6.09 7.02
C PHE A 215 -7.18 6.10 6.08
N GLU A 216 -8.31 5.56 6.55
CA GLU A 216 -9.52 5.35 5.73
C GLU A 216 -10.14 6.66 5.22
N GLU A 217 -10.08 7.73 6.02
CA GLU A 217 -10.69 9.03 5.71
C GLU A 217 -9.92 9.73 4.57
N GLU A 218 -8.60 9.67 4.61
CA GLU A 218 -7.71 10.25 3.59
C GLU A 218 -7.67 9.44 2.30
N MET A 219 -8.13 8.18 2.33
CA MET A 219 -8.25 7.30 1.17
C MET A 219 -9.54 7.52 0.37
N GLN A 220 -10.45 8.35 0.87
CA GLN A 220 -11.70 8.67 0.17
C GLN A 220 -11.41 9.36 -1.16
N PHE A 221 -12.12 8.93 -2.20
CA PHE A 221 -11.94 9.40 -3.56
C PHE A 221 -13.24 9.96 -4.12
N ILE A 222 -13.15 11.18 -4.63
CA ILE A 222 -14.21 11.86 -5.36
C ILE A 222 -13.68 12.06 -6.79
N PRO A 223 -14.35 11.50 -7.81
CA PRO A 223 -13.95 11.66 -9.21
C PRO A 223 -14.38 13.03 -9.74
N ASP A 224 -13.87 14.11 -9.16
CA ASP A 224 -13.99 15.45 -9.75
C ASP A 224 -13.18 15.54 -11.06
N ASP A 225 -13.40 16.59 -11.83
CA ASP A 225 -12.76 16.76 -13.13
C ASP A 225 -11.23 16.71 -13.03
N HIS A 226 -10.66 17.30 -11.98
CA HIS A 226 -9.22 17.36 -11.79
C HIS A 226 -8.63 15.96 -11.52
N ALA A 227 -9.22 15.23 -10.57
CA ALA A 227 -8.83 13.88 -10.21
C ALA A 227 -8.97 12.92 -11.40
N ARG A 228 -10.06 13.03 -12.16
CA ARG A 228 -10.30 12.24 -13.38
C ARG A 228 -9.21 12.48 -14.41
N LEU A 229 -8.86 13.74 -14.68
CA LEU A 229 -7.85 14.09 -15.67
C LEU A 229 -6.46 13.55 -15.32
N ILE A 230 -6.03 13.75 -14.08
CA ILE A 230 -4.73 13.24 -13.62
C ILE A 230 -4.70 11.71 -13.69
N PHE A 231 -5.72 11.08 -13.13
CA PHE A 231 -5.77 9.64 -13.05
C PHE A 231 -5.80 9.01 -14.45
N MET A 232 -6.66 9.48 -15.36
CA MET A 232 -6.77 8.92 -16.70
C MET A 232 -5.48 9.06 -17.50
N ASN A 233 -4.84 10.24 -17.48
CA ASN A 233 -3.57 10.44 -18.19
C ASN A 233 -2.48 9.49 -17.67
N GLN A 234 -2.34 9.38 -16.35
CA GLN A 234 -1.33 8.51 -15.76
C GLN A 234 -1.65 7.03 -15.95
N TYR A 235 -2.91 6.63 -15.78
CA TYR A 235 -3.36 5.25 -15.97
C TYR A 235 -3.12 4.82 -17.40
N ILE A 236 -3.68 5.54 -18.37
CA ILE A 236 -3.66 5.12 -19.78
C ILE A 236 -2.22 5.03 -20.31
N TYR A 237 -1.37 6.00 -19.96
CA TYR A 237 0.06 5.94 -20.30
C TYR A 237 0.73 4.68 -19.73
N ASN A 238 0.64 4.48 -18.41
CA ASN A 238 1.38 3.40 -17.77
C ASN A 238 0.85 2.02 -18.16
N ASP A 239 -0.46 1.87 -18.28
CA ASP A 239 -1.10 0.61 -18.66
C ASP A 239 -0.76 0.23 -20.11
N SER A 240 -0.82 1.19 -21.04
CA SER A 240 -0.43 0.96 -22.43
C SER A 240 1.06 0.57 -22.55
N ARG A 241 1.94 1.24 -21.81
CA ARG A 241 3.37 0.88 -21.74
C ARG A 241 3.61 -0.49 -21.14
N MET A 242 2.83 -0.87 -20.14
CA MET A 242 2.92 -2.20 -19.53
C MET A 242 2.58 -3.31 -20.52
N GLU A 243 1.65 -3.08 -21.44
CA GLU A 243 1.26 -4.02 -22.50
C GLU A 243 2.16 -3.95 -23.75
N GLY A 244 3.20 -3.10 -23.73
CA GLY A 244 4.24 -3.05 -24.77
C GLY A 244 4.07 -1.96 -25.83
N LEU A 245 3.05 -1.10 -25.71
CA LEU A 245 2.88 0.04 -26.62
C LEU A 245 4.05 1.02 -26.47
N ASN A 246 4.66 1.42 -27.59
CA ASN A 246 5.73 2.41 -27.56
C ASN A 246 5.18 3.84 -27.66
N VAL A 247 4.75 4.40 -26.53
CA VAL A 247 4.16 5.75 -26.44
C VAL A 247 4.84 6.59 -25.34
N THR A 248 5.06 7.89 -25.56
CA THR A 248 5.51 8.80 -24.49
C THR A 248 4.35 9.30 -23.64
N LEU A 249 4.64 9.92 -22.49
CA LEU A 249 3.59 10.50 -21.65
C LEU A 249 2.90 11.67 -22.36
N GLU A 250 3.66 12.47 -23.09
CA GLU A 250 3.16 13.60 -23.88
C GLU A 250 2.22 13.11 -24.99
N GLN A 251 2.63 12.09 -25.74
CA GLN A 251 1.80 11.49 -26.79
C GLN A 251 0.50 10.90 -26.23
N ALA A 252 0.57 10.14 -25.12
CA ALA A 252 -0.64 9.62 -24.47
C ALA A 252 -1.57 10.75 -24.00
N SER A 253 -1.01 11.84 -23.46
CA SER A 253 -1.79 12.99 -23.00
C SER A 253 -2.41 13.78 -24.16
N GLU A 254 -1.73 13.88 -25.30
CA GLU A 254 -2.27 14.46 -26.54
C GLU A 254 -3.49 13.64 -27.02
N ILE A 255 -3.35 12.31 -27.09
CA ILE A 255 -4.43 11.42 -27.53
C ILE A 255 -5.64 11.52 -26.59
N VAL A 256 -5.42 11.48 -25.27
CA VAL A 256 -6.49 11.63 -24.27
C VAL A 256 -7.16 12.99 -24.38
N THR A 257 -6.41 14.04 -24.69
CA THR A 257 -6.96 15.39 -24.91
C THR A 257 -7.83 15.44 -26.16
N ASP A 258 -7.37 14.85 -27.27
CA ASP A 258 -8.14 14.77 -28.52
C ASP A 258 -9.44 13.97 -28.32
N LEU A 259 -9.36 12.80 -27.67
CA LEU A 259 -10.51 11.97 -27.33
C LEU A 259 -11.53 12.71 -26.45
N ARG A 260 -11.06 13.54 -25.52
CA ARG A 260 -11.96 14.36 -24.68
C ARG A 260 -12.71 15.43 -25.49
N MET A 261 -12.09 15.98 -26.52
CA MET A 261 -12.70 17.03 -27.34
C MET A 261 -13.59 16.46 -28.45
N ASN A 262 -13.19 15.33 -29.03
CA ASN A 262 -13.80 14.78 -30.26
C ASN A 262 -14.57 13.47 -30.03
N MET A 263 -14.39 12.81 -28.89
CA MET A 263 -15.02 11.54 -28.53
C MET A 263 -14.83 10.50 -29.66
N GLN A 264 -15.90 9.86 -30.13
CA GLN A 264 -15.86 8.87 -31.21
C GLN A 264 -15.38 9.44 -32.55
N ASN A 265 -15.39 10.77 -32.73
CA ASN A 265 -14.90 11.42 -33.96
C ASN A 265 -13.38 11.72 -33.91
N SER A 266 -12.69 11.30 -32.85
CA SER A 266 -11.23 11.42 -32.75
C SER A 266 -10.53 10.67 -33.88
N ARG A 267 -9.45 11.27 -34.42
CA ARG A 267 -8.59 10.59 -35.39
C ARG A 267 -7.98 9.30 -34.83
N TYR A 268 -7.85 9.18 -33.51
CA TYR A 268 -7.27 8.01 -32.84
C TYR A 268 -8.25 6.84 -32.71
N CYS A 269 -9.50 7.03 -33.16
CA CYS A 269 -10.51 5.98 -33.29
C CYS A 269 -10.56 5.37 -34.72
N SER A 270 -9.73 5.83 -35.66
CA SER A 270 -9.69 5.31 -37.04
C SER A 270 -8.60 4.27 -37.25
N GLU A 271 -8.80 3.38 -38.23
CA GLU A 271 -7.84 2.31 -38.62
C GLU A 271 -6.44 2.84 -38.94
N GLU A 272 -6.33 4.07 -39.46
CA GLU A 272 -5.04 4.73 -39.72
C GLU A 272 -4.18 4.89 -38.44
N ASN A 273 -4.82 4.87 -37.27
CA ASN A 273 -4.20 4.99 -35.95
C ASN A 273 -4.37 3.71 -35.11
N GLU A 274 -4.47 2.53 -35.73
CA GLU A 274 -4.70 1.24 -35.05
C GLU A 274 -3.78 1.02 -33.83
N VAL A 275 -2.51 1.41 -33.94
CA VAL A 275 -1.50 1.31 -32.88
C VAL A 275 -1.93 2.01 -31.58
N TYR A 276 -2.77 3.05 -31.67
CA TYR A 276 -3.24 3.83 -30.53
C TYR A 276 -4.70 3.54 -30.14
N MET A 277 -5.43 2.66 -30.84
CA MET A 277 -6.83 2.36 -30.50
C MET A 277 -7.02 1.82 -29.08
N SER A 278 -6.01 1.12 -28.54
CA SER A 278 -6.03 0.68 -27.13
C SER A 278 -6.09 1.85 -26.14
N ILE A 279 -5.52 3.01 -26.48
CA ILE A 279 -5.62 4.25 -25.68
C ILE A 279 -7.06 4.78 -25.73
N ALA A 280 -7.69 4.78 -26.91
CA ALA A 280 -9.09 5.17 -27.07
C ALA A 280 -10.06 4.25 -26.31
N GLY A 281 -9.82 2.94 -26.37
CA GLY A 281 -10.60 1.96 -25.60
C GLY A 281 -10.43 2.10 -24.09
N HIS A 282 -9.19 2.32 -23.61
CA HIS A 282 -8.97 2.63 -22.19
C HIS A 282 -9.62 3.95 -21.77
N TYR A 283 -9.59 4.97 -22.62
CA TYR A 283 -10.26 6.24 -22.35
C TYR A 283 -11.76 6.03 -22.14
N LEU A 284 -12.42 5.32 -23.06
CA LEU A 284 -13.84 4.99 -22.96
C LEU A 284 -14.15 4.17 -21.69
N MET A 285 -13.32 3.17 -21.41
CA MET A 285 -13.45 2.35 -20.20
C MET A 285 -13.44 3.21 -18.92
N TYR A 286 -12.50 4.15 -18.79
CA TYR A 286 -12.39 4.99 -17.59
C TYR A 286 -13.38 6.14 -17.55
N GLN A 287 -13.94 6.57 -18.68
CA GLN A 287 -15.12 7.43 -18.67
C GLN A 287 -16.30 6.76 -17.96
N HIS A 288 -16.50 5.46 -18.18
CA HIS A 288 -17.56 4.69 -17.50
C HIS A 288 -17.23 4.33 -16.05
N ILE A 289 -15.97 4.05 -15.71
CA ILE A 289 -15.58 3.75 -14.32
C ILE A 289 -15.71 4.98 -13.43
N LEU A 290 -15.33 6.15 -13.94
CA LEU A 290 -15.30 7.42 -13.22
C LEU A 290 -16.53 8.29 -13.51
N GLU A 291 -17.60 7.70 -14.03
CA GLU A 291 -18.87 8.38 -14.28
C GLU A 291 -19.42 8.98 -12.98
N THR A 292 -20.04 10.17 -13.07
CA THR A 292 -20.64 10.88 -11.95
C THR A 292 -22.16 11.03 -12.18
N PRO A 293 -23.02 10.58 -11.24
CA PRO A 293 -22.70 9.93 -9.98
C PRO A 293 -22.09 8.53 -10.15
N VAL A 294 -21.19 8.15 -9.24
CA VAL A 294 -20.54 6.83 -9.25
C VAL A 294 -21.58 5.74 -9.01
N LYS A 295 -21.56 4.70 -9.85
CA LYS A 295 -22.42 3.52 -9.69
C LYS A 295 -22.18 2.82 -8.36
N THR A 296 -23.24 2.29 -7.76
CA THR A 296 -23.22 1.76 -6.38
C THR A 296 -23.35 0.25 -6.29
N ASP A 297 -23.49 -0.45 -7.41
CA ASP A 297 -23.45 -1.90 -7.52
C ASP A 297 -22.05 -2.35 -7.97
N VAL A 298 -21.66 -3.60 -7.73
CA VAL A 298 -20.47 -4.23 -8.34
C VAL A 298 -20.90 -5.62 -8.74
N SER A 299 -20.57 -6.05 -9.97
CA SER A 299 -20.79 -7.43 -10.42
C SER A 299 -19.59 -7.90 -11.24
N ILE A 300 -19.22 -9.16 -11.10
CA ILE A 300 -18.14 -9.77 -11.88
C ILE A 300 -18.39 -9.60 -13.38
N TYR A 301 -19.65 -9.60 -13.83
CA TYR A 301 -19.98 -9.49 -15.25
C TYR A 301 -19.68 -8.10 -15.84
N ASN A 302 -19.38 -7.10 -15.01
CA ASN A 302 -18.86 -5.82 -15.51
C ASN A 302 -17.55 -6.00 -16.30
N ILE A 303 -16.81 -7.09 -16.11
CA ILE A 303 -15.61 -7.39 -16.93
C ILE A 303 -15.94 -7.52 -18.42
N VAL A 304 -17.15 -7.95 -18.78
CA VAL A 304 -17.60 -8.07 -20.18
C VAL A 304 -17.71 -6.70 -20.82
N ASP A 305 -18.37 -5.76 -20.15
CA ASP A 305 -18.50 -4.38 -20.63
C ASP A 305 -17.14 -3.69 -20.70
N LEU A 306 -16.29 -3.87 -19.68
CA LEU A 306 -14.94 -3.31 -19.66
C LEU A 306 -14.12 -3.82 -20.85
N ASN A 307 -14.14 -5.13 -21.13
CA ASN A 307 -13.45 -5.68 -22.28
C ASN A 307 -14.04 -5.17 -23.60
N LYS A 308 -15.37 -5.06 -23.69
CA LYS A 308 -16.04 -4.46 -24.85
C LYS A 308 -15.58 -3.03 -25.11
N TYR A 309 -15.52 -2.18 -24.07
CA TYR A 309 -15.03 -0.80 -24.21
C TYR A 309 -13.58 -0.74 -24.69
N LEU A 310 -12.73 -1.67 -24.23
CA LEU A 310 -11.33 -1.73 -24.65
C LEU A 310 -11.18 -1.93 -26.17
N TYR A 311 -12.06 -2.74 -26.78
CA TYR A 311 -11.99 -3.08 -28.20
C TYR A 311 -12.99 -2.31 -29.07
N GLN A 312 -13.75 -1.38 -28.51
CA GLN A 312 -14.84 -0.66 -29.18
C GLN A 312 -14.42 0.03 -30.50
N TYR A 313 -13.17 0.46 -30.59
CA TYR A 313 -12.63 1.17 -31.76
C TYR A 313 -11.74 0.30 -32.66
N TYR A 314 -11.52 -0.96 -32.32
CA TYR A 314 -10.76 -1.88 -33.17
C TYR A 314 -11.56 -2.24 -34.44
N PRO A 315 -10.91 -2.72 -35.53
CA PRO A 315 -11.60 -3.08 -36.78
C PRO A 315 -12.71 -4.13 -36.63
N PHE A 316 -12.61 -4.98 -35.59
CA PHE A 316 -13.59 -6.03 -35.28
C PHE A 316 -14.10 -5.91 -33.84
N PRO A 317 -14.90 -4.86 -33.52
CA PRO A 317 -15.30 -4.56 -32.15
C PRO A 317 -16.26 -5.61 -31.56
N GLU A 318 -16.90 -6.44 -32.39
CA GLU A 318 -17.79 -7.53 -31.98
C GLU A 318 -17.08 -8.65 -31.19
N PHE A 319 -15.75 -8.76 -31.30
CA PHE A 319 -14.97 -9.68 -30.44
C PHE A 319 -14.76 -9.13 -29.02
N GLY A 320 -14.93 -7.82 -28.82
CA GLY A 320 -14.86 -7.19 -27.51
C GLY A 320 -15.95 -7.70 -26.58
N GLY A 321 -15.57 -8.18 -25.39
CA GLY A 321 -16.49 -8.74 -24.41
C GLY A 321 -16.90 -10.20 -24.69
N LYS A 322 -16.45 -10.82 -25.79
CA LYS A 322 -16.73 -12.23 -26.05
C LYS A 322 -15.87 -13.12 -25.14
N ILE A 323 -16.53 -13.92 -24.30
CA ILE A 323 -15.86 -14.99 -23.53
C ILE A 323 -15.25 -15.99 -24.51
N ARG A 324 -14.00 -16.39 -24.26
CA ARG A 324 -13.28 -17.31 -25.16
C ARG A 324 -13.93 -18.69 -25.18
N ASP A 325 -13.88 -19.31 -26.34
CA ASP A 325 -14.36 -20.66 -26.65
C ASP A 325 -13.22 -21.67 -26.88
N GLU A 326 -11.99 -21.25 -26.61
CA GLU A 326 -10.78 -22.05 -26.71
C GLU A 326 -9.81 -21.79 -25.54
N ASN A 327 -8.88 -22.71 -25.30
CA ASN A 327 -7.86 -22.58 -24.25
C ASN A 327 -6.59 -21.90 -24.80
N PRO A 328 -6.20 -20.72 -24.28
CA PRO A 328 -5.04 -20.01 -24.77
C PRO A 328 -3.73 -20.63 -24.24
N VAL A 329 -2.67 -20.50 -25.02
CA VAL A 329 -1.30 -20.76 -24.55
C VAL A 329 -0.68 -19.46 -24.08
N ILE A 330 -0.62 -19.26 -22.75
CA ILE A 330 -0.01 -18.04 -22.18
C ILE A 330 1.51 -18.22 -22.10
N LYS A 331 2.24 -17.49 -22.94
CA LYS A 331 3.71 -17.47 -22.92
C LYS A 331 4.21 -16.95 -21.57
N GLY A 332 5.01 -17.77 -20.87
CA GLY A 332 5.70 -17.39 -19.63
C GLY A 332 4.88 -17.52 -18.35
N ALA A 333 3.61 -17.91 -18.41
CA ALA A 333 2.84 -18.24 -17.22
C ALA A 333 3.30 -19.60 -16.64
N LYS A 334 3.43 -19.68 -15.32
CA LYS A 334 3.73 -20.91 -14.58
C LYS A 334 2.47 -21.65 -14.11
N PHE A 335 1.31 -21.24 -14.60
CA PHE A 335 0.01 -21.82 -14.25
C PHE A 335 -0.83 -22.06 -15.50
N GLU A 336 -1.71 -23.05 -15.41
CA GLU A 336 -2.74 -23.29 -16.41
C GLU A 336 -3.97 -22.43 -16.11
N VAL A 337 -4.52 -21.81 -17.15
CA VAL A 337 -5.79 -21.10 -17.04
C VAL A 337 -6.95 -22.08 -16.95
N VAL A 338 -8.08 -21.58 -16.45
CA VAL A 338 -9.34 -22.36 -16.39
C VAL A 338 -9.72 -22.83 -17.79
N ASP A 339 -10.18 -24.08 -17.94
CA ASP A 339 -10.70 -24.54 -19.24
C ASP A 339 -11.93 -23.71 -19.66
N PHE A 340 -12.03 -23.34 -20.93
CA PHE A 340 -13.08 -22.44 -21.43
C PHE A 340 -14.50 -22.90 -21.05
N ARG A 341 -14.73 -24.21 -20.95
CA ARG A 341 -16.02 -24.82 -20.58
C ARG A 341 -16.44 -24.51 -19.14
N TYR A 342 -15.50 -24.11 -18.28
CA TYR A 342 -15.74 -23.81 -16.88
C TYR A 342 -15.68 -22.32 -16.54
N ILE A 343 -15.37 -21.43 -17.51
CA ILE A 343 -15.25 -19.98 -17.24
C ILE A 343 -16.49 -19.44 -16.55
N CYS A 344 -17.68 -19.63 -17.13
CA CYS A 344 -18.93 -19.10 -16.56
C CYS A 344 -19.15 -19.63 -15.14
N LYS A 345 -18.93 -20.93 -14.91
CA LYS A 345 -19.06 -21.54 -13.58
C LYS A 345 -18.11 -20.92 -12.55
N GLU A 346 -16.86 -20.63 -12.92
CA GLU A 346 -15.91 -19.99 -12.00
C GLU A 346 -16.26 -18.51 -11.77
N LEU A 347 -16.75 -17.79 -12.80
CA LEU A 347 -17.25 -16.43 -12.64
C LEU A 347 -18.47 -16.37 -11.70
N ASP A 348 -19.40 -17.31 -11.79
CA ASP A 348 -20.58 -17.37 -10.90
C ASP A 348 -20.18 -17.54 -9.43
N LYS A 349 -19.11 -18.32 -9.16
CA LYS A 349 -18.56 -18.44 -7.79
C LYS A 349 -17.98 -17.11 -7.31
N LEU A 350 -17.24 -16.40 -8.15
CA LEU A 350 -16.70 -15.09 -7.81
C LEU A 350 -17.81 -14.06 -7.59
N GLU A 351 -18.88 -14.12 -8.38
CA GLU A 351 -20.04 -13.22 -8.21
C GLU A 351 -20.64 -13.35 -6.81
N ILE A 352 -20.86 -14.59 -6.35
CA ILE A 352 -21.38 -14.82 -5.00
C ILE A 352 -20.45 -14.23 -3.93
N GLU A 353 -19.13 -14.45 -4.07
CA GLU A 353 -18.13 -13.90 -3.14
C GLU A 353 -18.14 -12.37 -3.14
N ILE A 354 -18.12 -11.74 -4.33
CA ILE A 354 -18.14 -10.29 -4.52
C ILE A 354 -19.41 -9.68 -3.92
N GLN A 355 -20.59 -10.21 -4.24
CA GLN A 355 -21.85 -9.71 -3.70
C GLN A 355 -21.90 -9.80 -2.17
N ASN A 356 -21.39 -10.89 -1.59
CA ASN A 356 -21.38 -11.08 -0.14
C ASN A 356 -20.47 -10.06 0.56
N ILE A 357 -19.27 -9.82 0.06
CA ILE A 357 -18.35 -8.82 0.63
C ILE A 357 -18.87 -7.40 0.40
N TYR A 358 -19.33 -7.10 -0.81
CA TYR A 358 -19.74 -5.76 -1.21
C TYR A 358 -21.00 -5.28 -0.44
N LYS A 359 -21.96 -6.18 -0.14
CA LYS A 359 -23.11 -5.87 0.72
C LYS A 359 -22.74 -5.42 2.14
N LYS A 360 -21.60 -5.88 2.67
CA LYS A 360 -21.09 -5.52 4.00
C LYS A 360 -19.90 -4.56 3.95
N LYS A 361 -19.59 -3.97 2.79
CA LYS A 361 -18.38 -3.15 2.56
C LYS A 361 -18.21 -2.00 3.56
N ASP A 362 -19.30 -1.46 4.08
CA ASP A 362 -19.31 -0.33 5.04
C ASP A 362 -19.30 -0.80 6.52
N LYS A 363 -19.31 -2.12 6.74
CA LYS A 363 -19.28 -2.76 8.08
C LYS A 363 -18.00 -3.56 8.33
N ILE A 364 -17.13 -3.65 7.34
CA ILE A 364 -15.84 -4.33 7.43
C ILE A 364 -14.73 -3.29 7.35
N LYS A 365 -13.56 -3.65 7.87
CA LYS A 365 -12.37 -2.82 7.76
C LYS A 365 -11.98 -2.64 6.28
N ILE A 366 -11.48 -1.46 5.94
CA ILE A 366 -11.01 -1.16 4.59
C ILE A 366 -9.90 -2.13 4.14
N SER A 367 -9.01 -2.56 5.04
CA SER A 367 -7.98 -3.57 4.74
C SER A 367 -8.57 -4.93 4.36
N GLU A 368 -9.66 -5.36 5.00
CA GLU A 368 -10.38 -6.61 4.65
C GLU A 368 -10.98 -6.51 3.25
N TYR A 369 -11.61 -5.37 2.94
CA TYR A 369 -12.15 -5.13 1.60
C TYR A 369 -11.06 -5.15 0.53
N ILE A 370 -9.94 -4.48 0.75
CA ILE A 370 -8.84 -4.46 -0.24
C ILE A 370 -8.21 -5.85 -0.39
N LYS A 371 -8.09 -6.65 0.68
CA LYS A 371 -7.67 -8.06 0.56
C LYS A 371 -8.59 -8.86 -0.37
N HIS A 372 -9.90 -8.66 -0.24
CA HIS A 372 -10.86 -9.28 -1.16
C HIS A 372 -10.63 -8.80 -2.61
N VAL A 373 -10.51 -7.49 -2.84
CA VAL A 373 -10.24 -6.93 -4.19
C VAL A 373 -8.96 -7.51 -4.80
N VAL A 374 -7.88 -7.63 -4.02
CA VAL A 374 -6.60 -8.23 -4.44
C VAL A 374 -6.76 -9.69 -4.82
N ARG A 375 -7.51 -10.46 -4.03
CA ARG A 375 -7.82 -11.86 -4.32
C ARG A 375 -8.67 -12.00 -5.58
N MET A 376 -9.71 -11.18 -5.75
CA MET A 376 -10.56 -11.18 -6.94
C MET A 376 -9.75 -10.84 -8.19
N HIS A 377 -8.89 -9.83 -8.12
CA HIS A 377 -7.97 -9.49 -9.19
C HIS A 377 -7.13 -10.70 -9.62
N HIS A 378 -6.45 -11.37 -8.69
CA HIS A 378 -5.68 -12.57 -9.02
C HIS A 378 -6.57 -13.68 -9.59
N MET A 379 -7.74 -13.91 -9.02
CA MET A 379 -8.61 -15.01 -9.45
C MET A 379 -9.14 -14.83 -10.88
N ILE A 380 -9.47 -13.61 -11.27
CA ILE A 380 -9.88 -13.30 -12.65
C ILE A 380 -8.71 -13.50 -13.60
N THR A 381 -7.46 -13.17 -13.22
CA THR A 381 -6.29 -13.44 -14.07
C THR A 381 -6.08 -14.94 -14.32
N LYS A 382 -6.45 -15.81 -13.36
CA LYS A 382 -6.41 -17.27 -13.51
C LYS A 382 -7.56 -17.82 -14.34
N ILE A 383 -8.77 -17.26 -14.20
CA ILE A 383 -9.91 -17.61 -15.06
C ILE A 383 -9.61 -17.25 -16.52
N HIS A 384 -9.01 -16.06 -16.71
CA HIS A 384 -8.60 -15.54 -18.01
C HIS A 384 -9.74 -15.59 -19.05
N PRO A 385 -10.86 -14.89 -18.79
CA PRO A 385 -12.13 -15.13 -19.50
C PRO A 385 -12.15 -14.75 -20.98
N PHE A 386 -11.28 -13.85 -21.45
CA PHE A 386 -11.29 -13.33 -22.81
C PHE A 386 -10.12 -13.87 -23.65
N SER A 387 -10.21 -13.76 -24.97
CA SER A 387 -9.09 -14.13 -25.85
C SER A 387 -7.91 -13.15 -25.75
N ASP A 388 -8.19 -11.87 -25.50
CA ASP A 388 -7.17 -10.83 -25.24
C ASP A 388 -7.70 -9.76 -24.25
N GLY A 389 -6.79 -8.96 -23.71
CA GLY A 389 -7.14 -7.82 -22.86
C GLY A 389 -7.41 -8.19 -21.40
N ASN A 390 -7.16 -9.43 -20.98
CA ASN A 390 -7.43 -9.90 -19.61
C ASN A 390 -6.68 -9.09 -18.55
N GLY A 391 -5.40 -8.77 -18.77
CA GLY A 391 -4.62 -7.96 -17.84
C GLY A 391 -5.22 -6.57 -17.61
N ARG A 392 -5.54 -5.88 -18.73
CA ARG A 392 -6.16 -4.55 -18.75
C ARG A 392 -7.55 -4.55 -18.11
N THR A 393 -8.38 -5.50 -18.52
CA THR A 393 -9.76 -5.68 -18.02
C THR A 393 -9.78 -5.95 -16.51
N THR A 394 -8.87 -6.81 -16.03
CA THR A 394 -8.84 -7.17 -14.60
C THR A 394 -8.35 -6.02 -13.73
N ARG A 395 -7.33 -5.26 -14.17
CA ARG A 395 -6.88 -4.05 -13.46
C ARG A 395 -7.97 -2.98 -13.45
N ALA A 396 -8.71 -2.84 -14.54
CA ALA A 396 -9.87 -1.95 -14.58
C ALA A 396 -11.00 -2.39 -13.65
N PHE A 397 -11.28 -3.69 -13.56
CA PHE A 397 -12.27 -4.22 -12.62
C PHE A 397 -11.85 -4.06 -11.15
N MET A 398 -10.55 -4.12 -10.86
CA MET A 398 -10.01 -3.74 -9.56
C MET A 398 -10.39 -2.29 -9.23
N ASN A 399 -10.21 -1.37 -10.18
CA ASN A 399 -10.59 0.03 -10.01
C ASN A 399 -12.11 0.23 -9.92
N VAL A 400 -12.94 -0.57 -10.61
CA VAL A 400 -14.40 -0.58 -10.40
C VAL A 400 -14.72 -0.86 -8.93
N GLN A 401 -14.14 -1.91 -8.35
CA GLN A 401 -14.40 -2.26 -6.94
C GLN A 401 -13.93 -1.17 -5.97
N LEU A 402 -12.80 -0.51 -6.24
CA LEU A 402 -12.27 0.56 -5.39
C LEU A 402 -13.11 1.83 -5.49
N VAL A 403 -13.34 2.34 -6.70
CA VAL A 403 -14.08 3.59 -6.96
C VAL A 403 -15.51 3.50 -6.45
N ARG A 404 -16.19 2.37 -6.67
CA ARG A 404 -17.57 2.17 -6.19
C ARG A 404 -17.66 1.94 -4.67
N LYS A 405 -16.55 1.70 -3.96
CA LYS A 405 -16.49 1.81 -2.48
C LYS A 405 -16.14 3.24 -2.02
N GLY A 406 -15.79 4.15 -2.94
CA GLY A 406 -15.29 5.47 -2.62
C GLY A 406 -13.80 5.51 -2.31
N LEU A 407 -13.03 4.49 -2.71
CA LEU A 407 -11.59 4.43 -2.50
C LEU A 407 -10.81 4.89 -3.73
N SER A 408 -9.65 5.50 -3.50
CA SER A 408 -8.74 5.92 -4.58
C SER A 408 -8.47 4.77 -5.56
N PRO A 409 -8.70 4.97 -6.87
CA PRO A 409 -8.26 4.02 -7.88
C PRO A 409 -6.73 4.02 -7.96
N LEU A 410 -6.19 3.01 -8.64
CA LEU A 410 -4.76 2.82 -8.81
C LEU A 410 -4.35 2.60 -10.26
N TYR A 411 -3.10 2.92 -10.55
CA TYR A 411 -2.44 2.58 -11.79
C TYR A 411 -1.02 2.10 -11.48
N ILE A 412 -0.54 1.08 -12.18
CA ILE A 412 0.78 0.48 -11.92
C ILE A 412 1.79 1.15 -12.83
N LYS A 413 2.85 1.75 -12.28
CA LYS A 413 3.90 2.37 -13.12
C LYS A 413 4.74 1.31 -13.82
N VAL A 414 5.30 1.64 -14.98
CA VAL A 414 6.20 0.73 -15.73
C VAL A 414 7.33 0.18 -14.85
N LYS A 415 7.91 1.02 -13.97
CA LYS A 415 8.96 0.63 -13.03
C LYS A 415 8.50 -0.36 -11.94
N GLU A 416 7.20 -0.43 -11.67
CA GLU A 416 6.57 -1.29 -10.66
C GLU A 416 6.13 -2.64 -11.26
N LYS A 417 6.10 -2.77 -12.59
CA LYS A 417 5.68 -3.99 -13.32
C LYS A 417 6.36 -5.25 -12.79
N LYS A 418 7.67 -5.19 -12.55
CA LYS A 418 8.40 -6.36 -12.05
C LYS A 418 7.92 -6.80 -10.67
N GLU A 419 7.80 -5.87 -9.73
CA GLU A 419 7.37 -6.20 -8.36
C GLU A 419 5.94 -6.75 -8.34
N TYR A 420 5.06 -6.19 -9.17
CA TYR A 420 3.69 -6.66 -9.35
C TYR A 420 3.61 -8.08 -9.94
N LEU A 421 4.37 -8.37 -11.01
CA LEU A 421 4.40 -9.70 -11.62
C LEU A 421 5.03 -10.76 -10.68
N ASP A 422 6.12 -10.42 -10.00
CA ASP A 422 6.76 -11.30 -9.02
C ASP A 422 5.77 -11.63 -7.87
N ALA A 423 4.90 -10.68 -7.49
CA ALA A 423 3.88 -10.90 -6.45
C ALA A 423 2.69 -11.75 -6.94
N LEU A 424 2.26 -11.60 -8.19
CA LEU A 424 1.27 -12.49 -8.81
C LEU A 424 1.78 -13.93 -8.87
N GLU A 425 3.04 -14.14 -9.24
CA GLU A 425 3.67 -15.46 -9.30
C GLU A 425 3.68 -16.17 -7.91
N ILE A 426 3.88 -15.40 -6.84
CA ILE A 426 3.77 -15.92 -5.47
C ILE A 426 2.33 -16.35 -5.16
N ALA A 427 1.34 -15.55 -5.55
CA ALA A 427 -0.07 -15.89 -5.37
C ALA A 427 -0.46 -17.14 -6.18
N ASP A 428 0.06 -17.28 -7.40
CA ASP A 428 -0.15 -18.46 -8.26
C ASP A 428 0.36 -19.74 -7.63
N THR A 429 1.59 -19.69 -7.09
CA THR A 429 2.32 -20.89 -6.64
C THR A 429 2.05 -21.28 -5.19
N LYS A 430 1.72 -20.30 -4.33
CA LYS A 430 1.58 -20.52 -2.88
C LYS A 430 0.17 -20.25 -2.33
N ASN A 431 -0.76 -19.77 -3.16
CA ASN A 431 -2.09 -19.33 -2.72
C ASN A 431 -2.02 -18.33 -1.54
N ASN A 432 -0.97 -17.50 -1.52
CA ASN A 432 -0.73 -16.47 -0.51
C ASN A 432 -0.72 -15.10 -1.20
N TYR A 433 -1.64 -14.24 -0.77
CA TYR A 433 -1.90 -12.94 -1.37
C TYR A 433 -1.15 -11.79 -0.69
N ASP A 434 -0.42 -12.03 0.40
CA ASP A 434 0.19 -10.98 1.21
C ASP A 434 1.17 -10.12 0.40
N SER A 435 2.03 -10.75 -0.41
CA SER A 435 2.98 -10.01 -1.25
C SER A 435 2.26 -9.14 -2.29
N LEU A 436 1.17 -9.64 -2.88
CA LEU A 436 0.37 -8.88 -3.83
C LEU A 436 -0.37 -7.74 -3.12
N TYR A 437 -0.93 -8.00 -1.93
CA TYR A 437 -1.56 -7.00 -1.10
C TYR A 437 -0.60 -5.86 -0.73
N GLU A 438 0.63 -6.18 -0.30
CA GLU A 438 1.65 -5.16 -0.01
C GLU A 438 1.97 -4.29 -1.22
N VAL A 439 2.12 -4.88 -2.41
CA VAL A 439 2.38 -4.14 -3.64
C VAL A 439 1.22 -3.23 -3.98
N ILE A 440 -0.01 -3.76 -3.92
CA ILE A 440 -1.22 -2.99 -4.23
C ILE A 440 -1.40 -1.83 -3.25
N ILE A 441 -1.21 -2.02 -1.94
CA ILE A 441 -1.31 -0.92 -0.97
C ILE A 441 -0.25 0.17 -1.23
N LYS A 442 1.00 -0.19 -1.52
CA LYS A 442 2.04 0.82 -1.85
C LYS A 442 1.64 1.65 -3.08
N ILE A 443 1.11 0.98 -4.11
CA ILE A 443 0.65 1.62 -5.33
C ILE A 443 -0.56 2.51 -5.04
N MET A 444 -1.52 2.03 -4.26
CA MET A 444 -2.70 2.81 -3.84
C MET A 444 -2.31 4.07 -3.07
N LEU A 445 -1.43 3.97 -2.08
CA LEU A 445 -0.93 5.12 -1.32
C LEU A 445 -0.23 6.12 -2.24
N ARG A 446 0.54 5.64 -3.22
CA ARG A 446 1.20 6.51 -4.21
C ARG A 446 0.17 7.25 -5.06
N CYS A 447 -0.79 6.53 -5.63
CA CYS A 447 -1.84 7.10 -6.45
C CYS A 447 -2.67 8.14 -5.67
N ASN A 448 -3.08 7.81 -4.46
CA ASN A 448 -3.80 8.73 -3.56
C ASN A 448 -2.95 9.99 -3.31
N SER A 449 -1.67 9.84 -2.96
CA SER A 449 -0.77 10.99 -2.76
C SER A 449 -0.58 11.84 -4.02
N GLU A 450 -0.64 11.28 -5.23
CA GLU A 450 -0.48 12.03 -6.48
C GLU A 450 -1.75 12.79 -6.86
N ILE A 451 -2.92 12.17 -6.63
CA ILE A 451 -4.23 12.78 -6.85
C ILE A 451 -4.43 13.93 -5.85
N SER A 452 -4.23 13.68 -4.56
CA SER A 452 -4.48 14.64 -3.47
C SER A 452 -3.39 15.72 -3.27
N GLN A 453 -2.28 15.70 -4.01
CA GLN A 453 -1.30 16.81 -4.02
C GLN A 453 -1.59 17.84 -5.11
N SER A 454 -2.47 17.50 -6.04
CA SER A 454 -2.77 18.33 -7.21
C SER A 454 -4.08 19.10 -7.04
N SER A 455 -4.89 18.71 -6.04
CA SER A 455 -6.16 19.31 -5.61
C SER A 455 -5.98 20.64 -4.89
#